data_AF-A0A3D9HRR9-F1
#
_entry.id   AF-A0A3D9HRR9-F1
#
_cell.length_a   1.000
_cell.length_b   1.000
_cell.length_c   1.000
_cell.angle_alpha   90.00
_cell.angle_beta   90.00
_cell.angle_gamma   90.00
#
_symmetry.space_group_name_H-M   'P 1'
#
loop_
_entity.id
_entity.type
_entity.pdbx_description
1 polymer ?
#
loop_
_entity_poly.entity_id
_entity_poly.type
_entity_poly.pdbx_seq_one_letter_code
_entity_poly.pdbx_strand_id
1 'polypeptide(L)'
;MLYIFFVTLLMLLVNALSPAKADDAFPAALAKAAMDRTDHRVIYDGSYRKIAYPNGDVPDYLGVCSDVVVRSYRALGIDLQERVHEDMSRHFSAYPNFWGLKRPDANIDHRRVPNLRVFFERHGQALTPSRHASDYRPGDIVTWNLRDRGNLPHIGIVSDQHAENGTPLIIHNIGFGPMLENMLFDYRITGHYRYGG
;
A
#
# COMPACT_ATOMS: atom_id res chain seq x y z
N MET A 1 -8.85 55.57 52.66
CA MET A 1 -8.14 55.92 51.41
C MET A 1 -7.35 54.68 50.99
N LEU A 2 -8.01 53.59 50.58
CA LEU A 2 -8.48 53.21 49.23
C LEU A 2 -7.36 53.09 48.18
N TYR A 3 -7.05 51.85 47.75
CA TYR A 3 -6.48 51.36 46.46
C TYR A 3 -6.20 49.84 46.68
N ILE A 4 -7.04 48.84 46.36
CA ILE A 4 -7.59 48.30 45.11
C ILE A 4 -6.54 47.83 44.07
N PHE A 5 -6.37 46.49 44.01
CA PHE A 5 -6.18 45.55 42.88
C PHE A 5 -5.39 45.94 41.62
N PHE A 6 -4.49 45.05 41.17
CA PHE A 6 -4.47 44.31 39.86
C PHE A 6 -3.06 43.64 39.69
N VAL A 7 -2.92 42.31 39.71
CA VAL A 7 -3.01 41.38 38.54
C VAL A 7 -1.90 41.71 37.53
N THR A 8 -0.86 40.90 37.32
CA THR A 8 -0.89 39.59 36.63
C THR A 8 0.40 38.81 36.87
N LEU A 9 0.25 37.60 37.42
CA LEU A 9 1.14 36.47 37.19
C LEU A 9 1.11 36.17 35.68
N LEU A 10 2.19 36.46 34.96
CA LEU A 10 2.35 36.03 33.57
C LEU A 10 2.58 34.51 33.57
N MET A 11 1.49 33.75 33.63
CA MET A 11 1.46 32.36 33.20
C MET A 11 1.89 32.35 31.73
N LEU A 12 3.14 31.97 31.48
CA LEU A 12 3.58 31.48 30.19
C LEU A 12 2.74 30.22 29.88
N LEU A 13 1.59 30.45 29.24
CA LEU A 13 0.90 29.42 28.47
C LEU A 13 1.81 29.10 27.29
N VAL A 14 2.76 28.19 27.52
CA VAL A 14 3.37 27.44 26.43
C VAL A 14 2.23 26.58 25.90
N ASN A 15 1.51 27.10 24.90
CA ASN A 15 0.68 26.28 24.04
C ASN A 15 1.64 25.28 23.38
N ALA A 16 1.77 24.10 23.99
CA ALA A 16 2.26 22.94 23.31
C ALA A 16 1.29 22.68 22.17
N LEU A 17 1.62 23.20 20.98
CA LEU A 17 1.09 22.64 19.75
C LEU A 17 1.59 21.19 19.72
N SER A 18 0.75 20.28 20.20
CA SER A 18 0.91 18.87 19.94
C SER A 18 1.02 18.69 18.42
N PRO A 19 2.10 18.12 17.87
CA PRO A 19 2.12 17.72 16.48
C PRO A 19 1.33 16.43 16.36
N ALA A 20 0.02 16.48 16.58
CA ALA A 20 -0.86 15.35 16.41
C ALA A 20 -1.74 15.64 15.20
N LYS A 21 -1.35 15.08 14.02
CA LYS A 21 -2.18 14.80 12.82
C LYS A 21 -1.43 14.80 11.47
N ALA A 22 -0.11 14.99 11.43
CA ALA A 22 0.62 14.94 10.15
C ALA A 22 0.88 13.50 9.66
N ASP A 23 1.14 12.55 10.56
CA ASP A 23 1.61 11.21 10.19
C ASP A 23 0.54 10.26 9.62
N ASP A 24 -0.75 10.51 9.87
CA ASP A 24 -1.85 9.66 9.38
C ASP A 24 -2.45 10.12 8.04
N ALA A 25 -2.04 11.28 7.51
CA ALA A 25 -2.65 11.85 6.31
C ALA A 25 -2.40 11.01 5.05
N PHE A 26 -1.17 10.51 4.88
CA PHE A 26 -0.82 9.72 3.71
C PHE A 26 -1.47 8.32 3.73
N PRO A 27 -1.38 7.52 4.81
CA PRO A 27 -2.04 6.20 4.85
C PRO A 27 -3.55 6.30 4.58
N ALA A 28 -4.23 7.28 5.16
CA ALA A 28 -5.65 7.52 4.89
C ALA A 28 -5.92 7.90 3.43
N ALA A 29 -5.08 8.75 2.83
CA ALA A 29 -5.18 9.10 1.42
C ALA A 29 -4.95 7.87 0.51
N LEU A 30 -4.04 6.97 0.87
CA LEU A 30 -3.78 5.74 0.13
C LEU A 30 -4.94 4.76 0.21
N ALA A 31 -5.53 4.57 1.41
CA ALA A 31 -6.74 3.78 1.58
C ALA A 31 -7.90 4.33 0.74
N LYS A 32 -8.06 5.66 0.72
CA LYS A 32 -9.08 6.32 -0.10
C LYS A 32 -8.81 6.14 -1.60
N ALA A 33 -7.59 6.37 -2.06
CA ALA A 33 -7.22 6.18 -3.48
C ALA A 33 -7.43 4.73 -3.92
N ALA A 34 -7.18 3.77 -3.02
CA ALA A 34 -7.51 2.37 -3.25
C ALA A 34 -9.01 2.13 -3.31
N MET A 35 -9.79 2.71 -2.38
CA MET A 35 -11.25 2.57 -2.38
C MET A 35 -11.86 3.08 -3.70
N ASP A 36 -11.39 4.23 -4.18
CA ASP A 36 -11.82 4.80 -5.46
C ASP A 36 -11.55 3.83 -6.63
N ARG A 37 -10.60 2.88 -6.52
CA ARG A 37 -10.37 1.83 -7.54
C ARG A 37 -11.54 0.87 -7.69
N THR A 38 -12.36 0.66 -6.64
CA THR A 38 -13.49 -0.28 -6.64
C THR A 38 -14.63 0.16 -7.56
N ASP A 39 -14.68 1.45 -7.92
CA ASP A 39 -15.65 2.01 -8.88
C ASP A 39 -15.24 1.78 -10.36
N HIS A 40 -14.03 1.27 -10.62
CA HIS A 40 -13.55 1.03 -11.98
C HIS A 40 -13.88 -0.38 -12.46
N ARG A 41 -14.46 -0.46 -13.66
CA ARG A 41 -14.65 -1.74 -14.36
C ARG A 41 -13.33 -2.23 -14.96
N VAL A 42 -12.75 -3.26 -14.34
CA VAL A 42 -11.46 -3.84 -14.75
C VAL A 42 -11.61 -5.33 -15.04
N ILE A 43 -11.09 -5.77 -16.18
CA ILE A 43 -10.95 -7.18 -16.55
C ILE A 43 -9.62 -7.69 -16.02
N TYR A 44 -9.64 -8.84 -15.36
CA TYR A 44 -8.42 -9.44 -14.83
C TYR A 44 -7.52 -9.95 -15.96
N ASP A 45 -6.39 -9.28 -16.18
CA ASP A 45 -5.43 -9.61 -17.23
C ASP A 45 -3.98 -9.37 -16.75
N GLY A 46 -3.29 -10.48 -16.46
CA GLY A 46 -1.88 -10.51 -16.07
C GLY A 46 -0.91 -10.70 -17.23
N SER A 47 -1.36 -10.61 -18.47
CA SER A 47 -0.50 -10.77 -19.65
C SER A 47 0.59 -9.70 -19.70
N TYR A 48 1.74 -10.11 -20.20
CA TYR A 48 2.87 -9.21 -20.44
C TYR A 48 2.52 -8.21 -21.54
N ARG A 49 2.84 -6.94 -21.32
CA ARG A 49 2.60 -5.84 -22.27
C ARG A 49 3.78 -4.89 -22.22
N LYS A 50 4.21 -4.41 -23.39
CA LYS A 50 5.16 -3.30 -23.46
C LYS A 50 4.40 -2.01 -23.13
N ILE A 51 4.92 -1.23 -22.20
CA ILE A 51 4.32 0.00 -21.70
C ILE A 51 5.37 1.12 -21.70
N ALA A 52 4.92 2.37 -21.54
CA ALA A 52 5.82 3.50 -21.41
C ALA A 52 6.67 3.42 -20.12
N TYR A 53 7.71 4.24 -20.03
CA TYR A 53 8.50 4.41 -18.82
C TYR A 53 9.10 5.83 -18.78
N PRO A 54 9.04 6.55 -17.65
CA PRO A 54 8.25 6.23 -16.44
C PRO A 54 6.74 6.42 -16.68
N ASN A 55 5.91 6.20 -15.65
CA ASN A 55 4.45 6.37 -15.68
C ASN A 55 3.70 5.55 -16.73
N GLY A 56 4.28 4.45 -17.21
CA GLY A 56 3.58 3.46 -18.00
C GLY A 56 2.55 2.71 -17.17
N ASP A 57 1.44 2.37 -17.82
CA ASP A 57 0.40 1.51 -17.29
C ASP A 57 -0.12 0.61 -18.43
N VAL A 58 -0.74 -0.50 -18.07
CA VAL A 58 -1.60 -1.24 -18.98
C VAL A 58 -2.89 -0.45 -19.23
N PRO A 59 -3.69 -0.78 -20.27
CA PRO A 59 -4.99 -0.14 -20.46
C PRO A 59 -5.81 -0.11 -19.15
N ASP A 60 -6.52 1.00 -18.93
CA ASP A 60 -7.23 1.30 -17.68
C ASP A 60 -8.27 0.23 -17.30
N TYR A 61 -8.92 -0.37 -18.30
CA TYR A 61 -9.88 -1.46 -18.17
C TYR A 61 -9.24 -2.84 -17.93
N LEU A 62 -7.91 -2.93 -17.86
CA LEU A 62 -7.17 -4.16 -17.55
C LEU A 62 -6.40 -3.99 -16.23
N GLY A 63 -6.21 -5.10 -15.51
CA GLY A 63 -5.30 -5.11 -14.37
C GLY A 63 -5.39 -6.37 -13.50
N VAL A 64 -4.44 -6.49 -12.59
CA VAL A 64 -4.35 -7.55 -11.57
C VAL A 64 -4.28 -6.93 -10.16
N CYS A 65 -4.01 -7.76 -9.14
CA CYS A 65 -3.90 -7.31 -7.75
C CYS A 65 -2.87 -6.20 -7.53
N SER A 66 -1.69 -6.29 -8.14
CA SER A 66 -0.65 -5.27 -8.04
C SER A 66 -1.03 -3.94 -8.70
N ASP A 67 -1.85 -3.96 -9.75
CA ASP A 67 -2.28 -2.73 -10.43
C ASP A 67 -3.23 -1.90 -9.56
N VAL A 68 -3.96 -2.52 -8.62
CA VAL A 68 -4.70 -1.79 -7.58
C VAL A 68 -3.74 -0.96 -6.74
N VAL A 69 -2.67 -1.57 -6.23
CA VAL A 69 -1.66 -0.90 -5.40
C VAL A 69 -0.94 0.20 -6.20
N VAL A 70 -0.46 -0.14 -7.39
CA VAL A 70 0.29 0.78 -8.27
C VAL A 70 -0.54 2.01 -8.63
N ARG A 71 -1.80 1.82 -9.04
CA ARG A 71 -2.68 2.95 -9.39
C ARG A 71 -3.10 3.78 -8.18
N SER A 72 -3.23 3.16 -7.00
CA SER A 72 -3.53 3.88 -5.75
C SER A 72 -2.38 4.80 -5.36
N TYR A 73 -1.13 4.31 -5.41
CA TYR A 73 0.05 5.15 -5.20
C TYR A 73 0.19 6.23 -6.27
N ARG A 74 -0.10 5.92 -7.54
CA ARG A 74 -0.02 6.88 -8.64
C ARG A 74 -1.01 8.04 -8.48
N ALA A 75 -2.20 7.78 -7.94
CA ALA A 75 -3.16 8.84 -7.61
C ALA A 75 -2.62 9.84 -6.56
N LEU A 76 -1.61 9.43 -5.78
CA LEU A 76 -0.90 10.27 -4.80
C LEU A 76 0.45 10.80 -5.33
N GLY A 77 0.71 10.70 -6.63
CA GLY A 77 1.95 11.18 -7.26
C GLY A 77 3.15 10.24 -7.07
N ILE A 78 2.93 8.99 -6.65
CA ILE A 78 3.99 8.00 -6.45
C ILE A 78 3.96 6.97 -7.59
N ASP A 79 4.93 7.04 -8.50
CA ASP A 79 5.09 6.02 -9.53
C ASP A 79 5.88 4.81 -9.01
N LEU A 80 5.17 3.73 -8.69
CA LEU A 80 5.81 2.46 -8.32
C LEU A 80 6.50 1.78 -9.51
N GLN A 81 6.13 2.09 -10.77
CA GLN A 81 6.87 1.58 -11.92
C GLN A 81 8.32 2.08 -11.88
N GLU A 82 8.50 3.39 -11.78
CA GLU A 82 9.80 4.04 -11.67
C GLU A 82 10.58 3.56 -10.44
N ARG A 83 10.01 3.72 -9.25
CA ARG A 83 10.70 3.43 -7.97
C ARG A 83 11.19 1.98 -7.87
N VAL A 84 10.34 1.01 -8.21
CA VAL A 84 10.71 -0.40 -8.15
C VAL A 84 11.77 -0.71 -9.21
N HIS A 85 11.58 -0.26 -10.45
CA HIS A 85 12.52 -0.53 -11.54
C HIS A 85 13.92 0.05 -11.26
N GLU A 86 13.98 1.26 -10.71
CA GLU A 86 15.23 1.91 -10.36
C GLU A 86 15.96 1.21 -9.21
N ASP A 87 15.26 0.82 -8.15
CA ASP A 87 15.88 0.07 -7.06
C ASP A 87 16.39 -1.29 -7.56
N MET A 88 15.59 -1.98 -8.39
CA MET A 88 16.02 -3.22 -9.04
C MET A 88 17.23 -3.00 -9.95
N SER A 89 17.33 -1.88 -10.66
CA SER A 89 18.49 -1.57 -11.51
C SER A 89 19.78 -1.40 -10.72
N ARG A 90 19.69 -0.88 -9.50
CA ARG A 90 20.84 -0.73 -8.59
C ARG A 90 21.13 -2.00 -7.78
N HIS A 91 20.12 -2.83 -7.52
CA HIS A 91 20.19 -3.93 -6.57
C HIS A 91 19.56 -5.24 -7.07
N PHE A 92 19.74 -5.56 -8.35
CA PHE A 92 19.01 -6.66 -9.01
C PHE A 92 19.12 -8.02 -8.30
N SER A 93 20.28 -8.30 -7.69
CA SER A 93 20.53 -9.54 -6.93
C SER A 93 19.74 -9.65 -5.62
N ALA A 94 19.19 -8.55 -5.10
CA ALA A 94 18.33 -8.56 -3.91
C ALA A 94 16.89 -9.01 -4.23
N TYR A 95 16.52 -9.04 -5.52
CA TYR A 95 15.17 -9.37 -5.97
C TYR A 95 15.06 -10.83 -6.43
N PRO A 96 13.85 -11.42 -6.42
CA PRO A 96 13.68 -12.81 -6.82
C PRO A 96 14.05 -13.05 -8.29
N ASN A 97 14.78 -14.13 -8.55
CA ASN A 97 15.36 -14.44 -9.86
C ASN A 97 14.77 -15.69 -10.54
N PHE A 98 13.68 -16.24 -10.02
CA PHE A 98 13.06 -17.49 -10.51
C PHE A 98 12.44 -17.39 -11.91
N TRP A 99 12.38 -16.18 -12.51
CA TRP A 99 12.01 -15.98 -13.92
C TRP A 99 13.20 -16.07 -14.89
N GLY A 100 14.43 -16.24 -14.40
CA GLY A 100 15.63 -16.36 -15.25
C GLY A 100 16.03 -15.07 -15.99
N LEU A 101 15.54 -13.91 -15.55
CA LEU A 101 15.90 -12.62 -16.15
C LEU A 101 17.34 -12.22 -15.76
N LYS A 102 18.05 -11.60 -16.70
CA LYS A 102 19.44 -11.12 -16.50
C LYS A 102 19.52 -9.66 -16.06
N ARG A 103 18.40 -8.94 -16.12
CA ARG A 103 18.27 -7.52 -15.77
C ARG A 103 16.81 -7.21 -15.43
N PRO A 104 16.54 -6.09 -14.76
CA PRO A 104 15.18 -5.60 -14.53
C PRO A 104 14.42 -5.37 -15.85
N ASP A 105 13.09 -5.35 -15.77
CA ASP A 105 12.18 -5.09 -16.86
C ASP A 105 11.06 -4.12 -16.43
N ALA A 106 11.22 -2.84 -16.81
CA ALA A 106 10.31 -1.74 -16.48
C ALA A 106 8.85 -2.01 -16.89
N ASN A 107 8.60 -2.95 -17.80
CA ASN A 107 7.25 -3.31 -18.24
C ASN A 107 6.49 -4.15 -17.21
N ILE A 108 7.17 -4.80 -16.26
CA ILE A 108 6.56 -5.81 -15.39
C ILE A 108 7.09 -5.81 -13.95
N ASP A 109 8.21 -5.15 -13.66
CA ASP A 109 8.86 -5.20 -12.34
C ASP A 109 7.91 -4.86 -11.19
N HIS A 110 7.19 -3.74 -11.30
CA HIS A 110 6.20 -3.27 -10.32
C HIS A 110 4.89 -4.07 -10.30
N ARG A 111 4.62 -4.88 -11.33
CA ARG A 111 3.41 -5.72 -11.41
C ARG A 111 3.62 -7.09 -10.76
N ARG A 112 4.83 -7.41 -10.30
CA ARG A 112 5.16 -8.66 -9.61
C ARG A 112 5.11 -8.46 -8.10
N VAL A 113 4.14 -9.09 -7.43
CA VAL A 113 4.02 -9.07 -5.96
C VAL A 113 5.33 -9.45 -5.25
N PRO A 114 6.12 -10.46 -5.69
CA PRO A 114 7.39 -10.76 -5.05
C PRO A 114 8.41 -9.62 -5.13
N ASN A 115 8.40 -8.82 -6.21
CA ASN A 115 9.25 -7.64 -6.30
C ASN A 115 8.75 -6.52 -5.40
N LEU A 116 7.43 -6.28 -5.35
CA LEU A 116 6.83 -5.28 -4.47
C LEU A 116 7.15 -5.56 -3.00
N ARG A 117 7.15 -6.84 -2.58
CA ARG A 117 7.55 -7.24 -1.21
C ARG A 117 8.97 -6.80 -0.90
N VAL A 118 9.94 -7.15 -1.75
CA VAL A 118 11.34 -6.74 -1.56
C VAL A 118 11.48 -5.22 -1.56
N PHE A 119 10.77 -4.53 -2.46
CA PHE A 119 10.77 -3.07 -2.49
C PHE A 119 10.24 -2.47 -1.18
N PHE A 120 9.09 -2.92 -0.68
CA PHE A 120 8.53 -2.40 0.58
C PHE A 120 9.34 -2.79 1.81
N GLU A 121 10.03 -3.94 1.81
CA GLU A 121 10.98 -4.31 2.87
C GLU A 121 12.19 -3.37 2.91
N ARG A 122 12.63 -2.87 1.75
CA ARG A 122 13.82 -2.02 1.63
C ARG A 122 13.53 -0.53 1.83
N HIS A 123 12.35 -0.07 1.44
CA HIS A 123 12.01 1.36 1.36
C HIS A 123 10.84 1.77 2.27
N GLY A 124 10.10 0.81 2.81
CA GLY A 124 9.01 1.05 3.76
C GLY A 124 9.33 0.52 5.16
N GLN A 125 8.32 0.54 6.00
CA GLN A 125 8.32 -0.15 7.28
C GLN A 125 7.74 -1.55 7.07
N ALA A 126 8.56 -2.58 7.28
CA ALA A 126 8.08 -3.96 7.40
C ALA A 126 7.53 -4.20 8.82
N LEU A 127 6.27 -4.58 8.90
CA LEU A 127 5.57 -4.90 10.14
C LEU A 127 5.45 -6.41 10.29
N THR A 128 5.34 -6.89 11.53
CA THR A 128 5.14 -8.31 11.80
C THR A 128 3.68 -8.68 11.56
N PRO A 129 3.37 -9.57 10.60
CA PRO A 129 2.02 -10.06 10.43
C PRO A 129 1.53 -10.77 11.69
N SER A 130 0.30 -10.46 12.11
CA SER A 130 -0.34 -11.08 13.27
C SER A 130 -1.76 -11.55 12.93
N ARG A 131 -2.44 -12.15 13.91
CA ARG A 131 -3.88 -12.47 13.86
C ARG A 131 -4.74 -11.43 14.62
N HIS A 132 -4.16 -10.31 15.02
CA HIS A 132 -4.87 -9.24 15.71
C HIS A 132 -5.30 -8.16 14.71
N ALA A 133 -6.60 -7.99 14.53
CA ALA A 133 -7.17 -7.03 13.59
C ALA A 133 -6.65 -5.60 13.79
N SER A 134 -6.41 -5.19 15.04
CA SER A 134 -5.91 -3.86 15.41
C SER A 134 -4.51 -3.52 14.90
N ASP A 135 -3.73 -4.52 14.49
CA ASP A 135 -2.37 -4.30 14.00
C ASP A 135 -2.36 -3.75 12.57
N TYR A 136 -3.47 -3.91 11.85
CA TYR A 136 -3.67 -3.52 10.47
C TYR A 136 -4.43 -2.19 10.41
N ARG A 137 -3.78 -1.16 9.86
CA ARG A 137 -4.32 0.20 9.77
C ARG A 137 -4.66 0.56 8.32
N PRO A 138 -5.60 1.49 8.10
CA PRO A 138 -5.90 1.97 6.75
C PRO A 138 -4.64 2.43 6.02
N GLY A 139 -4.47 1.98 4.78
CA GLY A 139 -3.30 2.27 3.95
C GLY A 139 -2.14 1.30 4.10
N ASP A 140 -2.19 0.37 5.08
CA ASP A 140 -1.21 -0.71 5.15
C ASP A 140 -1.29 -1.60 3.90
N ILE A 141 -0.14 -2.05 3.40
CA ILE A 141 -0.05 -3.00 2.30
C ILE A 141 0.12 -4.40 2.88
N VAL A 142 -0.72 -5.33 2.48
CA VAL A 142 -0.65 -6.72 2.93
C VAL A 142 -0.48 -7.63 1.73
N THR A 143 0.34 -8.67 1.86
CA THR A 143 0.54 -9.69 0.83
C THR A 143 0.17 -11.06 1.35
N TRP A 144 -0.34 -11.92 0.47
CA TRP A 144 -0.74 -13.28 0.81
C TRP A 144 -0.17 -14.29 -0.18
N ASN A 145 -0.23 -15.56 0.22
CA ASN A 145 -0.24 -16.70 -0.70
C ASN A 145 -1.65 -17.30 -0.74
N LEU A 146 -2.30 -17.28 -1.91
CA LEU A 146 -3.69 -17.73 -2.08
C LEU A 146 -3.85 -19.26 -2.18
N ARG A 147 -2.75 -20.00 -2.02
CA ARG A 147 -2.74 -21.47 -2.05
C ARG A 147 -2.08 -22.03 -0.80
N ASP A 148 -2.58 -23.17 -0.33
CA ASP A 148 -1.94 -23.94 0.74
C ASP A 148 -0.60 -24.54 0.31
N ARG A 149 -0.50 -24.92 -0.98
CA ARG A 149 0.70 -25.48 -1.60
C ARG A 149 1.06 -24.73 -2.88
N GLY A 150 2.36 -24.51 -3.08
CA GLY A 150 2.88 -23.72 -4.19
C GLY A 150 2.84 -22.22 -3.91
N ASN A 151 2.92 -21.42 -4.97
CA ASN A 151 3.04 -19.97 -4.88
C ASN A 151 2.03 -19.30 -5.82
N LEU A 152 1.02 -18.66 -5.23
CA LEU A 152 0.10 -17.75 -5.89
C LEU A 152 0.08 -16.43 -5.09
N PRO A 153 1.08 -15.56 -5.30
CA PRO A 153 1.21 -14.29 -4.59
C PRO A 153 0.02 -13.37 -4.85
N HIS A 154 -0.42 -12.68 -3.81
CA HIS A 154 -1.48 -11.67 -3.87
C HIS A 154 -1.12 -10.47 -3.01
N ILE A 155 -1.71 -9.32 -3.32
CA ILE A 155 -1.47 -8.05 -2.61
C ILE A 155 -2.74 -7.20 -2.59
N GLY A 156 -2.86 -6.35 -1.58
CA GLY A 156 -3.99 -5.47 -1.36
C GLY A 156 -3.66 -4.39 -0.34
N ILE A 157 -4.58 -3.45 -0.19
CA ILE A 157 -4.48 -2.32 0.74
C ILE A 157 -5.57 -2.45 1.79
N VAL A 158 -5.22 -2.24 3.05
CA VAL A 158 -6.18 -2.21 4.16
C VAL A 158 -7.05 -0.95 4.03
N SER A 159 -8.37 -1.13 4.05
CA SER A 159 -9.32 -0.02 4.00
C SER A 159 -9.58 0.58 5.39
N ASP A 160 -10.33 1.68 5.43
CA ASP A 160 -10.92 2.24 6.64
C ASP A 160 -12.27 1.59 7.02
N GLN A 161 -12.78 0.68 6.20
CA GLN A 161 -13.99 -0.07 6.47
C GLN A 161 -13.70 -1.39 7.18
N HIS A 162 -14.67 -1.87 7.97
CA HIS A 162 -14.52 -3.05 8.80
C HIS A 162 -15.73 -3.98 8.64
N ALA A 163 -15.49 -5.28 8.73
CA ALA A 163 -16.55 -6.27 8.88
C ALA A 163 -17.21 -6.16 10.26
N GLU A 164 -18.35 -6.84 10.45
CA GLU A 164 -19.09 -6.84 11.73
C GLU A 164 -18.23 -7.26 12.93
N ASN A 165 -17.26 -8.16 12.72
CA ASN A 165 -16.35 -8.63 13.76
C ASN A 165 -15.15 -7.69 14.03
N GLY A 166 -15.12 -6.51 13.41
CA GLY A 166 -14.05 -5.53 13.55
C GLY A 166 -12.80 -5.84 12.72
N THR A 167 -12.83 -6.82 11.81
CA THR A 167 -11.71 -7.08 10.88
C THR A 167 -11.68 -6.00 9.79
N PRO A 168 -10.55 -5.30 9.57
CA PRO A 168 -10.41 -4.38 8.45
C PRO A 168 -10.66 -5.09 7.11
N LEU A 169 -11.48 -4.48 6.27
CA LEU A 169 -11.73 -4.97 4.92
C LEU A 169 -10.54 -4.63 4.01
N ILE A 170 -10.31 -5.47 3.01
CA ILE A 170 -9.19 -5.37 2.08
C ILE A 170 -9.68 -4.90 0.72
N ILE A 171 -8.95 -3.95 0.15
CA ILE A 171 -9.12 -3.51 -1.23
C ILE A 171 -8.08 -4.23 -2.10
N HIS A 172 -8.56 -5.01 -3.08
CA HIS A 172 -7.72 -5.85 -3.93
C HIS A 172 -8.46 -6.22 -5.22
N ASN A 173 -7.79 -6.95 -6.12
CA ASN A 173 -8.40 -7.55 -7.31
C ASN A 173 -7.93 -9.00 -7.45
N ILE A 174 -8.83 -9.97 -7.29
CA ILE A 174 -8.53 -11.42 -7.35
C ILE A 174 -9.28 -12.13 -8.50
N GLY A 175 -9.71 -11.41 -9.53
CA GLY A 175 -10.28 -12.01 -10.75
C GLY A 175 -11.53 -11.33 -11.29
N PHE A 176 -12.32 -10.69 -10.43
CA PHE A 176 -13.58 -10.05 -10.80
C PHE A 176 -13.51 -8.51 -10.80
N GLY A 177 -12.30 -7.95 -10.88
CA GLY A 177 -12.04 -6.52 -10.77
C GLY A 177 -11.69 -6.08 -9.34
N PRO A 178 -11.33 -4.80 -9.13
CA PRO A 178 -11.14 -4.23 -7.81
C PRO A 178 -12.39 -4.31 -6.95
N MET A 179 -12.24 -4.75 -5.71
CA MET A 179 -13.33 -4.94 -4.76
C MET A 179 -12.86 -4.76 -3.33
N LEU A 180 -13.84 -4.63 -2.44
CA LEU A 180 -13.67 -4.57 -1.00
C LEU A 180 -14.18 -5.88 -0.37
N GLU A 181 -13.28 -6.70 0.18
CA GLU A 181 -13.66 -8.00 0.76
C GLU A 181 -13.07 -8.22 2.15
N ASN A 182 -13.78 -8.99 2.97
CA ASN A 182 -13.30 -9.44 4.27
C ASN A 182 -12.37 -10.66 4.11
N MET A 183 -11.16 -10.43 3.58
CA MET A 183 -10.21 -11.51 3.27
C MET A 183 -8.88 -11.46 4.04
N LEU A 184 -8.73 -10.51 4.98
CA LEU A 184 -7.44 -10.23 5.65
C LEU A 184 -6.81 -11.49 6.24
N PHE A 185 -7.62 -12.37 6.82
CA PHE A 185 -7.17 -13.57 7.53
C PHE A 185 -7.48 -14.89 6.83
N ASP A 186 -8.08 -14.88 5.64
CA ASP A 186 -8.50 -16.07 4.91
C ASP A 186 -7.33 -16.86 4.33
N TYR A 187 -6.25 -16.16 4.00
CA TYR A 187 -5.06 -16.73 3.39
C TYR A 187 -3.83 -16.50 4.26
N ARG A 188 -2.76 -17.25 3.99
CA ARG A 188 -1.48 -17.06 4.67
C ARG A 188 -0.91 -15.69 4.30
N ILE A 189 -0.86 -14.78 5.27
CA ILE A 189 -0.16 -13.50 5.12
C ILE A 189 1.33 -13.76 4.97
N THR A 190 1.93 -13.13 3.96
CA THR A 190 3.35 -13.26 3.62
C THR A 190 4.15 -11.97 3.80
N GLY A 191 3.48 -10.87 4.11
CA GLY A 191 4.11 -9.58 4.36
C GLY A 191 3.08 -8.51 4.73
N HIS A 192 3.49 -7.55 5.54
CA HIS A 192 2.69 -6.43 6.02
C HIS A 192 3.60 -5.21 6.08
N TYR A 193 3.19 -4.13 5.42
CA TYR A 193 4.06 -3.00 5.14
C TYR A 193 3.33 -1.67 5.29
N ARG A 194 4.10 -0.61 5.59
CA ARG A 194 3.71 0.80 5.40
C ARG A 194 4.74 1.48 4.54
N TYR A 195 4.30 2.21 3.53
CA TYR A 195 5.20 2.96 2.66
C TYR A 195 4.56 4.28 2.23
N GLY A 196 5.22 5.39 2.58
CA GLY A 196 4.72 6.75 2.40
C GLY A 196 5.10 7.45 1.09
N GLY A 197 5.96 6.83 0.28
CA GLY A 197 6.52 7.44 -0.94
C GLY A 197 7.95 7.93 -0.82
#